data_AF-A0A0F9DSD3-F1
#
_entry.id   AF-A0A0F9DSD3-F1
#
_cell.length_a   1.000
_cell.length_b   1.000
_cell.length_c   1.000
_cell.angle_alpha   90.00
_cell.angle_beta   90.00
_cell.angle_gamma   90.00
#
_symmetry.space_group_name_H-M   'P 1'
#
loop_
_entity.id
_entity.type
_entity.pdbx_description
1 polymer ?
#
loop_
_entity_poly.entity_id
_entity_poly.type
_entity_poly.pdbx_seq_one_letter_code
_entity_poly.pdbx_strand_id
1 'polypeptide(L)'
;MSDRNIVNGPLSLYFAAVGTAFPLVDDDPPTGFTLIGTSGAKNYTEDGVSAAFNQSIEVFRGLGSTTALKAFRTEEDLVISVQMADLTLAEARRALNENAVTNTPAASGVPGTDEIRLDRGVDVNTIALLVRGIGKSAQFEGGNLQFEFDKVYEAASQEMTFVKGEPAGVLLEFHALEDDSGNVGRWFNQTAVAL
;
A
#
# COMPACT_ATOMS: atom_id res chain seq x y z
N MET A 1 11.09 -9.69 -30.08
CA MET A 1 10.63 -8.46 -29.39
C MET A 1 9.15 -8.33 -29.66
N SER A 2 8.30 -8.68 -28.69
CA SER A 2 6.86 -8.43 -28.80
C SER A 2 6.54 -7.11 -28.12
N ASP A 3 6.14 -6.12 -28.92
CA ASP A 3 5.85 -4.71 -28.59
C ASP A 3 4.67 -4.50 -27.62
N ARG A 4 4.74 -5.06 -26.41
CA ARG A 4 3.75 -4.79 -25.36
C ARG A 4 4.43 -4.65 -24.01
N ASN A 5 4.78 -3.42 -23.66
CA ASN A 5 5.19 -3.00 -22.32
C ASN A 5 3.97 -3.03 -21.37
N ILE A 6 3.36 -4.20 -21.22
CA ILE A 6 2.18 -4.43 -20.40
C ILE A 6 2.65 -5.08 -19.10
N VAL A 7 2.53 -4.33 -18.02
CA VAL A 7 2.66 -4.86 -16.66
C VAL A 7 1.39 -5.66 -16.36
N ASN A 8 1.50 -6.95 -16.09
CA ASN A 8 0.37 -7.82 -15.76
C ASN A 8 0.61 -8.62 -14.47
N GLY A 9 -0.43 -8.84 -13.68
CA GLY A 9 -0.36 -9.70 -12.49
C GLY A 9 -0.24 -8.94 -11.16
N PRO A 10 -0.42 -9.65 -10.03
CA PRO A 10 -0.53 -9.05 -8.72
C PRO A 10 0.81 -8.45 -8.27
N LEU A 11 0.75 -7.25 -7.68
CA LEU A 11 1.88 -6.65 -6.98
C LEU A 11 1.85 -7.11 -5.52
N SER A 12 3.01 -7.33 -4.94
CA SER A 12 3.15 -7.65 -3.52
C SER A 12 3.34 -6.36 -2.71
N LEU A 13 2.61 -6.24 -1.62
CA LEU A 13 2.69 -5.09 -0.73
C LEU A 13 3.51 -5.44 0.51
N TYR A 14 4.44 -4.58 0.90
CA TYR A 14 5.27 -4.74 2.09
C TYR A 14 5.25 -3.46 2.94
N PHE A 15 5.47 -3.59 4.24
CA PHE A 15 5.56 -2.45 5.16
C PHE A 15 6.79 -2.53 6.07
N ALA A 16 7.21 -1.37 6.58
CA ALA A 16 8.24 -1.24 7.60
C ALA A 16 7.96 0.00 8.49
N ALA A 17 8.77 0.20 9.53
CA ALA A 17 8.73 1.44 10.30
C ALA A 17 9.24 2.61 9.43
N VAL A 18 8.73 3.82 9.66
CA VAL A 18 9.21 5.04 8.98
C VAL A 18 10.71 5.20 9.22
N GLY A 19 11.45 5.57 8.18
CA GLY A 19 12.92 5.70 8.22
C GLY A 19 13.69 4.39 7.97
N THR A 20 13.00 3.28 7.73
CA THR A 20 13.66 2.05 7.23
C THR A 20 14.22 2.30 5.83
N ALA A 21 15.49 2.00 5.61
CA ALA A 21 16.11 2.16 4.30
C ALA A 21 15.48 1.19 3.29
N PHE A 22 15.05 1.72 2.14
CA PHE A 22 14.48 0.88 1.08
C PHE A 22 15.52 -0.09 0.52
N PRO A 23 15.15 -1.37 0.34
CA PRO A 23 16.04 -2.38 -0.22
C PRO A 23 16.24 -2.15 -1.72
N LEU A 24 17.34 -2.68 -2.23
CA LEU A 24 17.60 -2.68 -3.67
C LEU A 24 16.49 -3.41 -4.42
N VAL A 25 16.29 -3.01 -5.67
CA VAL A 25 15.25 -3.55 -6.56
C VAL A 25 15.41 -5.06 -6.82
N ASP A 26 16.62 -5.60 -6.60
CA ASP A 26 17.00 -7.01 -6.79
C ASP A 26 17.02 -7.84 -5.48
N ASP A 27 16.77 -7.21 -4.33
CA ASP A 27 16.84 -7.90 -3.03
C ASP A 27 15.56 -8.70 -2.75
N ASP A 28 15.60 -10.04 -2.82
CA ASP A 28 14.43 -10.90 -2.64
C ASP A 28 14.67 -11.96 -1.53
N PRO A 29 13.92 -11.94 -0.41
CA PRO A 29 12.88 -10.97 -0.03
C PRO A 29 13.47 -9.60 0.35
N PRO A 30 12.68 -8.51 0.24
CA PRO A 30 13.14 -7.17 0.60
C PRO A 30 13.57 -7.08 2.08
N THR A 31 14.85 -6.83 2.32
CA THR A 31 15.41 -6.75 3.67
C THR A 31 14.76 -5.61 4.46
N GLY A 32 14.31 -5.91 5.69
CA GLY A 32 13.73 -4.92 6.60
C GLY A 32 12.24 -4.62 6.38
N PHE A 33 11.63 -5.20 5.33
CA PHE A 33 10.22 -5.03 5.02
C PHE A 33 9.44 -6.33 5.23
N THR A 34 8.23 -6.22 5.80
CA THR A 34 7.35 -7.35 6.08
C THR A 34 6.22 -7.41 5.06
N LEU A 35 5.97 -8.58 4.49
CA LEU A 35 4.90 -8.79 3.50
C LEU A 35 3.51 -8.60 4.14
N ILE A 36 2.63 -7.88 3.44
CA ILE A 36 1.20 -7.78 3.71
C ILE A 36 0.48 -8.89 2.93
N GLY A 37 -0.38 -9.65 3.59
CA GLY A 37 -1.04 -10.83 3.00
C GLY A 37 -0.28 -12.11 3.30
N THR A 38 -0.66 -12.78 4.38
CA THR A 38 0.05 -13.97 4.91
C THR A 38 0.12 -15.15 3.93
N SER A 39 -0.78 -15.23 2.93
CA SER A 39 -0.78 -16.24 1.86
C SER A 39 -0.35 -15.72 0.47
N GLY A 40 0.30 -14.55 0.41
CA GLY A 40 0.82 -13.98 -0.83
C GLY A 40 -0.28 -13.68 -1.87
N ALA A 41 -0.03 -14.01 -3.14
CA ALA A 41 -0.89 -13.70 -4.29
C ALA A 41 -2.32 -14.28 -4.25
N LYS A 42 -2.63 -15.16 -3.28
CA LYS A 42 -3.95 -15.78 -3.11
C LYS A 42 -4.89 -15.03 -2.14
N ASN A 43 -4.36 -14.04 -1.42
CA ASN A 43 -5.12 -13.25 -0.45
C ASN A 43 -5.72 -11.97 -1.04
N TYR A 44 -5.29 -11.58 -2.24
CA TYR A 44 -5.84 -10.44 -2.94
C TYR A 44 -7.11 -10.85 -3.68
N THR A 45 -8.16 -10.03 -3.59
CA THR A 45 -9.31 -10.17 -4.49
C THR A 45 -8.87 -9.90 -5.94
N GLU A 46 -9.68 -10.27 -6.94
CA GLU A 46 -9.34 -10.09 -8.36
C GLU A 46 -9.00 -8.63 -8.75
N ASP A 47 -9.36 -7.67 -7.88
CA ASP A 47 -9.11 -6.24 -8.05
C ASP A 47 -7.64 -5.82 -7.88
N GLY A 48 -6.80 -6.64 -7.21
CA GLY A 48 -5.37 -6.40 -7.07
C GLY A 48 -4.99 -5.17 -6.22
N VAL A 49 -3.81 -4.59 -6.48
CA VAL A 49 -3.31 -3.38 -5.81
C VAL A 49 -3.49 -2.21 -6.76
N SER A 50 -4.23 -1.18 -6.32
CA SER A 50 -4.43 0.07 -7.05
C SER A 50 -3.53 1.16 -6.50
N ALA A 51 -2.91 1.93 -7.38
CA ALA A 51 -2.20 3.16 -7.04
C ALA A 51 -2.86 4.32 -7.79
N ALA A 52 -3.55 5.20 -7.07
CA ALA A 52 -4.24 6.36 -7.59
C ALA A 52 -3.40 7.63 -7.36
N PHE A 53 -3.18 8.37 -8.44
CA PHE A 53 -2.49 9.67 -8.44
C PHE A 53 -3.54 10.77 -8.65
N ASN A 54 -4.14 11.22 -7.56
CA ASN A 54 -5.22 12.19 -7.58
C ASN A 54 -4.65 13.61 -7.63
N GLN A 55 -5.31 14.51 -8.37
CA GLN A 55 -4.92 15.92 -8.39
C GLN A 55 -6.15 16.82 -8.56
N SER A 56 -6.14 17.94 -7.85
CA SER A 56 -7.09 19.03 -8.03
C SER A 56 -6.43 20.16 -8.82
N ILE A 57 -7.06 20.57 -9.93
CA ILE A 57 -6.57 21.66 -10.78
C ILE A 57 -7.62 22.77 -10.85
N GLU A 58 -7.25 23.95 -10.38
CA GLU A 58 -8.05 25.15 -10.53
C GLU A 58 -7.66 25.89 -11.81
N VAL A 59 -8.65 26.36 -12.57
CA VAL A 59 -8.43 26.96 -13.88
C VAL A 59 -8.94 28.39 -13.90
N PHE A 60 -8.03 29.34 -14.07
CA PHE A 60 -8.37 30.74 -14.23
C PHE A 60 -8.89 31.03 -15.64
N ARG A 61 -10.07 31.64 -15.70
CA ARG A 61 -10.67 32.20 -16.92
C ARG A 61 -10.88 33.69 -16.71
N GLY A 62 -10.41 34.50 -17.64
CA GLY A 62 -10.62 35.94 -17.60
C GLY A 62 -12.09 36.28 -17.87
N LEU A 63 -12.61 37.35 -17.26
CA LEU A 63 -14.02 37.79 -17.37
C LEU A 63 -14.56 37.95 -18.80
N GLY A 64 -13.68 38.19 -19.78
CA GLY A 64 -14.05 38.33 -21.20
C GLY A 64 -13.78 37.10 -22.07
N SER A 65 -13.33 35.97 -21.49
CA SER A 65 -12.98 34.78 -22.25
C SER A 65 -13.62 33.53 -21.63
N THR A 66 -14.26 32.73 -22.47
CA THR A 66 -14.77 31.42 -22.07
C THR A 66 -13.68 30.36 -21.98
N THR A 67 -12.43 30.68 -22.34
CA THR A 67 -11.31 29.73 -22.42
C THR A 67 -10.37 29.85 -21.21
N ALA A 68 -9.82 28.72 -20.79
CA ALA A 68 -8.80 28.63 -19.76
C ALA A 68 -7.55 29.43 -20.16
N LEU A 69 -7.14 30.39 -19.32
CA LEU A 69 -5.92 31.18 -19.54
C LEU A 69 -4.74 30.65 -18.73
N LYS A 70 -5.01 30.06 -17.56
CA LYS A 70 -3.98 29.47 -16.70
C LYS A 70 -4.59 28.39 -15.82
N ALA A 71 -3.84 27.34 -15.56
CA ALA A 71 -4.18 26.29 -14.62
C ALA A 71 -3.18 26.29 -13.46
N PHE A 72 -3.66 25.99 -12.26
CA PHE A 72 -2.89 25.85 -11.04
C PHE A 72 -3.27 24.53 -10.39
N ARG A 73 -2.29 23.73 -9.97
CA ARG A 73 -2.55 22.56 -9.13
C ARG A 73 -2.72 23.05 -7.69
N THR A 74 -3.84 22.71 -7.07
CA THR A 74 -4.16 23.09 -5.69
C THR A 74 -3.81 21.97 -4.71
N GLU A 75 -3.99 20.72 -5.13
CA GLU A 75 -3.80 19.53 -4.30
C GLU A 75 -3.27 18.37 -5.16
N GLU A 76 -2.47 17.49 -4.56
CA GLU A 76 -1.95 16.27 -5.15
C GLU A 76 -1.91 15.19 -4.07
N ASP A 77 -2.66 14.11 -4.26
CA ASP A 77 -2.75 13.01 -3.31
C ASP A 77 -2.34 11.70 -3.99
N LEU A 78 -1.61 10.88 -3.26
CA LEU A 78 -1.25 9.55 -3.70
C LEU A 78 -1.85 8.52 -2.74
N VAL A 79 -2.73 7.68 -3.30
CA VAL A 79 -3.50 6.69 -2.54
C VAL A 79 -3.21 5.30 -3.08
N ILE A 80 -2.81 4.39 -2.21
CA ILE A 80 -2.62 2.97 -2.51
C ILE A 80 -3.74 2.20 -1.84
N SER A 81 -4.56 1.49 -2.61
CA SER A 81 -5.64 0.67 -2.07
C SER A 81 -5.51 -0.79 -2.45
N VAL A 82 -5.85 -1.66 -1.51
CA VAL A 82 -5.87 -3.10 -1.71
C VAL A 82 -6.97 -3.73 -0.87
N GLN A 83 -7.75 -4.61 -1.47
CA GLN A 83 -8.73 -5.40 -0.75
C GLN A 83 -8.17 -6.81 -0.52
N MET A 84 -8.18 -7.22 0.75
CA MET A 84 -7.68 -8.53 1.17
C MET A 84 -8.83 -9.39 1.66
N ALA A 85 -8.87 -10.65 1.23
CA ALA A 85 -9.82 -11.65 1.71
C ALA A 85 -9.35 -12.37 2.98
N ASP A 86 -8.26 -11.91 3.59
CA ASP A 86 -7.66 -12.51 4.79
C ASP A 86 -8.00 -11.68 6.04
N LEU A 87 -8.42 -12.39 7.09
CA LEU A 87 -8.99 -11.84 8.32
C LEU A 87 -8.13 -12.16 9.54
N THR A 88 -6.84 -12.41 9.34
CA THR A 88 -5.94 -12.61 10.46
C THR A 88 -5.87 -11.36 11.34
N LEU A 89 -5.65 -11.54 12.65
CA LEU A 89 -5.43 -10.42 13.59
C LEU A 89 -4.24 -9.55 13.18
N ALA A 90 -3.27 -10.12 12.46
CA ALA A 90 -2.10 -9.41 11.93
C ALA A 90 -2.42 -8.45 10.79
N GLU A 91 -3.51 -8.69 10.04
CA GLU A 91 -4.00 -7.82 8.96
C GLU A 91 -5.09 -6.89 9.47
N ALA A 92 -5.98 -7.39 10.34
CA ALA A 92 -6.97 -6.56 11.03
C ALA A 92 -6.31 -5.44 11.85
N ARG A 93 -5.14 -5.69 12.46
CA ARG A 93 -4.40 -4.60 13.12
C ARG A 93 -3.89 -3.52 12.19
N ARG A 94 -3.58 -3.87 10.94
CA ARG A 94 -3.07 -2.90 9.94
C ARG A 94 -4.17 -1.92 9.55
N ALA A 95 -5.38 -2.44 9.34
CA ALA A 95 -6.61 -1.68 9.16
C ALA A 95 -7.03 -0.83 10.38
N LEU A 96 -6.48 -1.12 11.56
CA LEU A 96 -6.82 -0.47 12.83
C LEU A 96 -5.60 0.26 13.40
N ASN A 97 -4.92 1.05 12.56
CA ASN A 97 -3.82 1.93 12.98
C ASN A 97 -2.57 1.23 13.56
N GLU A 98 -2.33 -0.03 13.19
CA GLU A 98 -1.30 -0.89 13.78
C GLU A 98 -1.44 -1.09 15.30
N ASN A 99 -2.67 -1.26 15.78
CA ASN A 99 -2.88 -1.57 17.19
C ASN A 99 -2.08 -2.80 17.65
N ALA A 100 -1.54 -2.73 18.87
CA ALA A 100 -0.75 -3.80 19.46
C ALA A 100 -1.61 -5.05 19.71
N VAL A 101 -1.07 -6.22 19.36
CA VAL A 101 -1.69 -7.52 19.66
C VAL A 101 -1.20 -7.98 21.03
N THR A 102 -2.15 -8.26 21.92
CA THR A 102 -1.87 -8.81 23.25
C THR A 102 -2.05 -10.32 23.20
N ASN A 103 -0.94 -11.06 23.26
CA ASN A 103 -0.94 -12.52 23.35
C ASN A 103 -1.02 -12.95 24.82
N THR A 104 -2.06 -13.70 25.17
CA THR A 104 -2.17 -14.40 26.45
C THR A 104 -1.89 -15.88 26.21
N PRO A 105 -0.78 -16.44 26.72
CA PRO A 105 -0.45 -17.84 26.48
C PRO A 105 -1.45 -18.77 27.17
N ALA A 106 -1.68 -19.93 26.57
CA ALA A 106 -2.56 -20.94 27.15
C ALA A 106 -1.97 -21.49 28.46
N ALA A 107 -2.84 -21.69 29.45
CA ALA A 107 -2.51 -22.33 30.73
C ALA A 107 -3.49 -23.50 31.00
N SER A 108 -3.23 -24.29 32.04
CA SER A 108 -4.12 -25.42 32.36
C SER A 108 -5.54 -24.93 32.64
N GLY A 109 -6.49 -25.32 31.77
CA GLY A 109 -7.89 -24.90 31.85
C GLY A 109 -8.19 -23.48 31.34
N VAL A 110 -7.19 -22.76 30.81
CA VAL A 110 -7.35 -21.41 30.25
C VAL A 110 -6.89 -21.40 28.78
N PRO A 111 -7.79 -21.14 27.81
CA PRO A 111 -7.40 -21.00 26.41
C PRO A 111 -6.49 -19.79 26.23
N GLY A 112 -5.49 -19.92 25.36
CA GLY A 112 -4.70 -18.76 24.94
C GLY A 112 -5.50 -17.87 23.99
N THR A 113 -5.31 -16.56 24.09
CA THR A 113 -6.06 -15.57 23.31
C THR A 113 -5.14 -14.52 22.73
N ASP A 114 -5.40 -14.12 21.49
CA ASP A 114 -4.82 -12.94 20.88
C ASP A 114 -5.90 -11.86 20.79
N GLU A 115 -5.65 -10.71 21.41
CA GLU A 115 -6.57 -9.58 21.43
C GLU A 115 -5.97 -8.37 20.73
N ILE A 116 -6.82 -7.65 20.00
CA ILE A 116 -6.50 -6.33 19.46
C ILE A 116 -7.58 -5.33 19.89
N ARG A 117 -7.15 -4.10 20.14
CA ARG A 117 -8.04 -2.96 20.27
C ARG A 117 -8.69 -2.60 18.94
N LEU A 118 -9.98 -2.24 18.97
CA LEU A 118 -10.76 -1.82 17.80
C LEU A 118 -10.81 -0.30 17.65
N ASP A 119 -10.46 0.45 18.69
CA ASP A 119 -10.30 1.90 18.65
C ASP A 119 -8.99 2.26 17.95
N ARG A 120 -9.04 3.22 17.01
CA ARG A 120 -7.86 3.66 16.25
C ARG A 120 -6.98 4.67 17.02
N GLY A 121 -7.42 5.12 18.19
CA GLY A 121 -6.75 6.18 18.95
C GLY A 121 -6.90 7.56 18.31
N VAL A 122 -6.29 8.57 18.95
CA VAL A 122 -6.27 9.97 18.46
C VAL A 122 -5.08 10.26 17.55
N ASP A 123 -4.00 9.51 17.71
CA ASP A 123 -2.78 9.68 16.93
C ASP A 123 -2.81 8.75 15.72
N VAL A 124 -2.63 9.31 14.53
CA VAL A 124 -2.52 8.54 13.29
C VAL A 124 -1.11 7.97 13.21
N ASN A 125 -1.01 6.64 13.18
CA ASN A 125 0.27 5.96 13.01
C ASN A 125 0.71 6.03 11.55
N THR A 126 2.00 6.25 11.35
CA THR A 126 2.61 6.32 10.02
C THR A 126 3.60 5.18 9.83
N ILE A 127 3.59 4.56 8.66
CA ILE A 127 4.48 3.45 8.29
C ILE A 127 5.15 3.73 6.94
N ALA A 128 6.24 3.03 6.64
CA ALA A 128 6.82 3.00 5.30
C ALA A 128 6.18 1.88 4.49
N LEU A 129 5.89 2.11 3.21
CA LEU A 129 5.22 1.17 2.32
C LEU A 129 6.06 0.91 1.07
N LEU A 130 6.15 -0.37 0.69
CA LEU A 130 6.87 -0.83 -0.48
C LEU A 130 5.93 -1.71 -1.32
N VAL A 131 5.64 -1.29 -2.56
CA VAL A 131 4.89 -2.10 -3.52
C VAL A 131 5.89 -2.69 -4.51
N ARG A 132 5.90 -4.00 -4.69
CA ARG A 132 6.87 -4.66 -5.57
C ARG A 132 6.23 -5.64 -6.54
N GLY A 133 6.64 -5.57 -7.80
CA GLY A 133 6.32 -6.53 -8.85
C GLY A 133 7.58 -7.24 -9.35
N ILE A 134 7.73 -8.53 -9.03
CA ILE A 134 8.88 -9.33 -9.48
C ILE A 134 8.71 -9.72 -10.95
N GLY A 135 9.70 -9.43 -11.79
CA GLY A 135 9.64 -9.68 -13.23
C GLY A 135 8.60 -8.83 -13.97
N LYS A 136 8.17 -7.72 -13.37
CA LYS A 136 7.10 -6.84 -13.85
C LYS A 136 7.57 -5.47 -14.35
N SER A 137 8.88 -5.28 -14.54
CA SER A 137 9.40 -4.07 -15.18
C SER A 137 8.91 -3.98 -16.61
N ALA A 138 8.36 -2.82 -16.97
CA ALA A 138 7.98 -2.50 -18.35
C ALA A 138 9.20 -2.20 -19.25
N GLN A 139 10.40 -2.06 -18.66
CA GLN A 139 11.61 -1.58 -19.33
C GLN A 139 12.68 -2.67 -19.50
N PHE A 140 12.60 -3.76 -18.74
CA PHE A 140 13.52 -4.88 -18.80
C PHE A 140 12.75 -6.19 -18.65
N GLU A 141 12.88 -7.08 -19.64
CA GLU A 141 12.22 -8.38 -19.63
C GLU A 141 12.76 -9.21 -18.45
N GLY A 142 11.88 -9.56 -17.50
CA GLY A 142 12.27 -10.23 -16.26
C GLY A 142 12.80 -9.29 -15.18
N GLY A 143 12.81 -7.97 -15.39
CA GLY A 143 13.19 -6.99 -14.39
C GLY A 143 12.11 -6.69 -13.36
N ASN A 144 12.51 -6.13 -12.22
CA ASN A 144 11.62 -5.82 -11.12
C ASN A 144 11.07 -4.38 -11.18
N LEU A 145 9.86 -4.22 -10.64
CA LEU A 145 9.13 -2.95 -10.47
C LEU A 145 9.00 -2.67 -8.98
N GLN A 146 9.21 -1.42 -8.56
CA GLN A 146 9.18 -1.03 -7.15
C GLN A 146 8.60 0.37 -6.97
N PHE A 147 7.58 0.51 -6.11
CA PHE A 147 7.12 1.79 -5.59
C PHE A 147 7.49 1.90 -4.12
N GLU A 148 8.10 3.01 -3.76
CA GLU A 148 8.62 3.29 -2.42
C GLU A 148 7.88 4.50 -1.86
N PHE A 149 7.32 4.36 -0.66
CA PHE A 149 6.64 5.44 0.05
C PHE A 149 7.19 5.54 1.47
N ASP A 150 7.91 6.62 1.77
CA ASP A 150 8.61 6.84 3.03
C ASP A 150 7.66 6.95 4.23
N LYS A 151 6.51 7.60 4.03
CA LYS A 151 5.51 7.85 5.06
C LYS A 151 4.11 7.70 4.47
N VAL A 152 3.36 6.72 4.97
CA VAL A 152 1.94 6.53 4.66
C VAL A 152 1.14 6.34 5.94
N TYR A 153 -0.15 6.66 5.91
CA TYR A 153 -1.11 6.32 6.96
C TYR A 153 -2.30 5.56 6.41
N GLU A 154 -2.93 4.72 7.24
CA GLU A 154 -4.15 4.01 6.85
C GLU A 154 -5.37 4.92 7.04
N ALA A 155 -6.17 5.07 5.99
CA ALA A 155 -7.33 5.95 5.93
C ALA A 155 -8.63 5.22 5.56
N ALA A 156 -8.57 3.91 5.31
CA ALA A 156 -9.75 3.18 4.88
C ALA A 156 -10.85 3.19 5.95
N SER A 157 -12.09 3.26 5.48
CA SER A 157 -13.27 3.00 6.31
C SER A 157 -13.55 1.51 6.28
N GLN A 158 -13.34 0.83 7.41
CA GLN A 158 -13.50 -0.62 7.49
C GLN A 158 -14.98 -0.98 7.61
N GLU A 159 -15.47 -1.78 6.68
CA GLU A 159 -16.77 -2.43 6.76
C GLU A 159 -16.57 -3.94 6.57
N MET A 160 -16.80 -4.70 7.64
CA MET A 160 -16.63 -6.16 7.64
C MET A 160 -18.00 -6.82 7.55
N THR A 161 -18.36 -7.25 6.34
CA THR A 161 -19.63 -7.92 6.08
C THR A 161 -19.46 -9.43 6.03
N PHE A 162 -20.12 -10.14 6.95
CA PHE A 162 -20.06 -11.60 7.05
C PHE A 162 -21.31 -12.22 6.42
N VAL A 163 -21.22 -12.60 5.14
CA VAL A 163 -22.31 -13.24 4.38
C VAL A 163 -21.92 -14.63 3.92
N LYS A 164 -22.93 -15.48 3.68
CA LYS A 164 -22.71 -16.84 3.20
C LYS A 164 -22.41 -16.81 1.69
N GLY A 165 -21.18 -17.13 1.31
CA GLY A 165 -20.78 -17.32 -0.10
C GLY A 165 -19.71 -16.35 -0.60
N GLU A 166 -19.43 -15.28 0.14
CA GLU A 166 -18.36 -14.32 -0.17
C GLU A 166 -17.37 -14.26 1.00
N PRO A 167 -16.06 -14.21 0.73
CA PRO A 167 -15.07 -14.00 1.77
C PRO A 167 -15.24 -12.59 2.35
N ALA A 168 -15.29 -12.50 3.69
CA ALA A 168 -15.25 -11.21 4.36
C ALA A 168 -13.85 -10.61 4.17
N GLY A 169 -13.80 -9.41 3.59
CA GLY A 169 -12.55 -8.73 3.24
C GLY A 169 -12.22 -7.57 4.16
N VAL A 170 -10.93 -7.27 4.27
CA VAL A 170 -10.37 -6.06 4.89
C VAL A 170 -9.87 -5.17 3.77
N LEU A 171 -10.37 -3.93 3.72
CA LEU A 171 -9.94 -2.94 2.74
C LEU A 171 -8.79 -2.14 3.35
N LEU A 172 -7.58 -2.20 2.80
CA LEU A 172 -6.50 -1.31 3.22
C LEU A 172 -6.38 -0.17 2.22
N GLU A 173 -6.40 1.06 2.72
CA GLU A 173 -6.19 2.26 1.93
C GLU A 173 -5.11 3.10 2.62
N PHE A 174 -3.98 3.25 1.95
CA PHE A 174 -2.83 4.00 2.43
C PHE A 174 -2.71 5.32 1.67
N HIS A 175 -2.62 6.41 2.42
CA HIS A 175 -2.40 7.75 1.89
C HIS A 175 -0.95 8.13 2.16
N ALA A 176 -0.23 8.52 1.11
CA ALA A 176 1.14 8.97 1.24
C ALA A 176 1.23 10.40 1.77
N LEU A 177 2.23 10.63 2.62
CA LEU A 177 2.56 11.92 3.20
C LEU A 177 3.95 12.35 2.74
N GLU A 178 4.17 13.65 2.75
CA GLU A 178 5.48 14.25 2.48
C GLU A 178 6.49 13.85 3.58
N ASP A 179 7.67 13.44 3.14
CA ASP A 179 8.84 13.23 4.00
C ASP A 179 9.46 14.58 4.41
N ASP A 180 10.44 14.55 5.32
CA ASP A 180 11.10 15.79 5.81
C ASP A 180 11.94 16.50 4.72
N SER A 181 12.09 15.88 3.53
CA SER A 181 12.83 16.39 2.37
C SER A 181 11.91 16.86 1.23
N GLY A 182 10.59 16.74 1.39
CA GLY A 182 9.61 17.17 0.41
C GLY A 182 9.17 16.11 -0.61
N ASN A 183 9.51 14.83 -0.41
CA ASN A 183 9.16 13.74 -1.32
C ASN A 183 7.96 12.95 -0.77
N VAL A 184 7.08 12.52 -1.66
CA VAL A 184 5.89 11.70 -1.31
C VAL A 184 6.14 10.22 -1.58
N GLY A 185 7.02 9.91 -2.53
CA GLY A 185 7.36 8.54 -2.89
C GLY A 185 8.09 8.47 -4.22
N ARG A 186 8.51 7.27 -4.60
CA ARG A 186 9.34 7.03 -5.79
C ARG A 186 8.87 5.80 -6.53
N TRP A 187 8.94 5.88 -7.86
CA TRP A 187 8.76 4.73 -8.74
C TRP A 187 10.10 4.35 -9.37
N PHE A 188 10.53 3.12 -9.09
CA PHE A 188 11.65 2.45 -9.72
C PHE A 188 11.22 1.37 -10.71
N ASN A 189 11.86 1.37 -11.87
CA ASN A 189 11.86 0.25 -12.80
C ASN A 189 13.30 -0.21 -12.99
N GLN A 190 13.52 -1.52 -12.89
CA GLN A 190 14.80 -2.09 -13.27
C GLN A 190 14.98 -2.00 -14.78
N THR A 191 16.16 -1.55 -15.20
CA THR A 191 16.55 -1.38 -16.60
C THR A 191 17.70 -2.32 -17.02
N ALA A 192 18.42 -2.90 -16.07
CA ALA A 192 19.47 -3.89 -16.29
C ALA A 192 19.74 -4.71 -15.00
N VAL A 193 20.45 -5.83 -15.13
CA VAL A 193 20.92 -6.66 -13.99
C VAL A 193 22.11 -5.97 -13.30
N ALA A 194 22.23 -6.11 -11.98
CA ALA A 194 23.41 -5.66 -11.23
C ALA A 194 24.71 -6.32 -11.79
N LEU A 195 25.78 -5.53 -11.87
CA LEU A 195 27.11 -5.97 -12.32
C LEU A 195 27.92 -6.63 -11.20
#